data_AF-M1CW64-F1
#
_entry.id   AF-M1CW64-F1
#
_cell.length_a   1.000
_cell.length_b   1.000
_cell.length_c   1.000
_cell.angle_alpha   90.00
_cell.angle_beta   90.00
_cell.angle_gamma   90.00
#
_symmetry.space_group_name_H-M   'P 1'
#
loop_
_entity.id
_entity.type
_entity.pdbx_description
1 polymer ?
#
loop_
_entity_poly.entity_id
_entity_poly.type
_entity_poly.pdbx_seq_one_letter_code
_entity_poly.pdbx_strand_id
1 'polypeptide(L)'
;MASLTARTTPTVQNVPGLTTEEMERVCEQTFQRYESGGLGKRKGKGVAIVWFRNDLRVLDNEALLRAWVSSEAILPVYCVDPRLFGTTHYFGLPKTGALRAQFIIECLNDLKRNLVKRGLDLLIQHGKPEEIIPSLVKAYKAHTVYAHKETCSEEVKVEKLVTRNLQKLVLPSSGGLGKEPRSINTTKLELVWGSTMYHIDDLPFDCESLPDVYTQFRKSVEYKSKIRNCTRLPTSFGPPPEVGDWGHVPQVTELGLQQEKAGF
;
A
#
# COMPACT_ATOMS: atom_id res chain seq x y z
N MET A 1 4.81 50.73 29.09
CA MET A 1 4.82 50.16 27.73
C MET A 1 5.74 48.95 27.73
N ALA A 2 5.18 47.74 27.78
CA ALA A 2 5.97 46.52 27.66
C ALA A 2 6.15 46.20 26.17
N SER A 3 7.41 46.09 25.74
CA SER A 3 7.81 45.75 24.38
C SER A 3 7.36 44.32 24.05
N LEU A 4 6.54 44.17 23.01
CA LEU A 4 6.20 42.90 22.40
C LEU A 4 7.48 42.30 21.81
N THR A 5 7.98 41.23 22.42
CA THR A 5 9.05 40.41 21.87
C THR A 5 8.61 39.86 20.50
N ALA A 6 9.38 40.21 19.46
CA ALA A 6 9.22 39.66 18.13
C ALA A 6 9.35 38.12 18.21
N ARG A 7 8.30 37.39 17.85
CA ARG A 7 8.39 35.94 17.67
C ARG A 7 9.32 35.70 16.48
N THR A 8 10.46 35.08 16.73
CA THR A 8 11.34 34.52 15.70
C THR A 8 10.49 33.63 14.79
N THR A 9 10.53 33.92 13.49
CA THR A 9 9.93 33.06 12.46
C THR A 9 10.53 31.66 12.59
N PRO A 10 9.72 30.59 12.71
CA PRO A 10 10.25 29.24 12.83
C PRO A 10 11.04 28.89 11.56
N THR A 11 12.26 28.39 11.74
CA THR A 11 13.09 27.92 10.63
C THR A 11 12.52 26.58 10.15
N VAL A 12 11.96 26.54 8.94
CA VAL A 12 11.54 25.29 8.31
C VAL A 12 12.79 24.53 7.89
N GLN A 13 13.01 23.36 8.48
CA GLN A 13 14.09 22.46 8.10
C GLN A 13 13.52 21.32 7.27
N ASN A 14 14.06 21.12 6.07
CA ASN A 14 13.70 20.00 5.21
C ASN A 14 14.31 18.71 5.76
N VAL A 15 13.50 17.65 5.82
CA VAL A 15 13.93 16.31 6.19
C VAL A 15 13.52 15.34 5.09
N PRO A 16 14.48 14.68 4.40
CA PRO A 16 15.93 14.79 4.58
C PRO A 16 16.48 16.15 4.10
N GLY A 17 17.65 16.55 4.62
CA GLY A 17 18.35 17.78 4.21
C GLY A 17 19.12 17.66 2.88
N LEU A 18 18.71 16.73 2.01
CA LEU A 18 19.35 16.43 0.72
C LEU A 18 18.69 17.23 -0.40
N THR A 19 19.42 17.51 -1.48
CA THR A 19 18.80 18.06 -2.70
C THR A 19 17.99 16.98 -3.44
N THR A 20 17.13 17.38 -4.37
CA THR A 20 16.34 16.46 -5.19
C THR A 20 17.22 15.49 -5.98
N GLU A 21 18.31 15.97 -6.55
CA GLU A 21 19.27 15.17 -7.32
C GLU A 21 20.01 14.16 -6.43
N GLU A 22 20.34 14.56 -5.19
CA GLU A 22 20.95 13.67 -4.22
C GLU A 22 19.98 12.58 -3.77
N MET A 23 18.72 12.95 -3.49
CA MET A 23 17.67 11.98 -3.14
C MET A 23 17.44 10.97 -4.27
N GLU A 24 17.36 11.42 -5.52
CA GLU A 24 17.19 10.52 -6.66
C GLU A 24 18.39 9.58 -6.83
N ARG A 25 19.62 10.11 -6.71
CA ARG A 25 20.84 9.28 -6.76
C ARG A 25 20.87 8.21 -5.67
N VAL A 26 20.56 8.58 -4.43
CA VAL A 26 20.52 7.64 -3.29
C VAL A 26 19.41 6.61 -3.49
N CYS A 27 18.26 7.03 -4.02
CA CYS A 27 17.13 6.16 -4.33
C CYS A 27 17.52 5.08 -5.34
N GLU A 28 18.09 5.47 -6.49
CA GLU A 28 18.52 4.53 -7.53
C GLU A 28 19.60 3.56 -7.04
N GLN A 29 20.60 4.05 -6.30
CA GLN A 29 21.64 3.19 -5.70
C GLN A 29 21.05 2.20 -4.70
N THR A 30 20.04 2.62 -3.94
CA THR A 30 19.36 1.74 -2.97
C THR A 30 18.57 0.66 -3.70
N PHE A 31 17.84 1.01 -4.75
CA PHE A 31 17.15 0.03 -5.58
C PHE A 31 18.11 -0.99 -6.21
N GLN A 32 19.19 -0.52 -6.84
CA GLN A 32 20.22 -1.41 -7.41
C GLN A 32 20.81 -2.39 -6.39
N ARG A 33 20.98 -1.95 -5.13
CA ARG A 33 21.48 -2.81 -4.04
C ARG A 33 20.51 -3.93 -3.65
N TYR A 34 19.20 -3.68 -3.77
CA TYR A 34 18.14 -4.59 -3.31
C TYR A 34 17.42 -5.35 -4.43
N GLU A 35 17.63 -4.95 -5.69
CA GLU A 35 17.21 -5.72 -6.87
C GLU A 35 18.04 -7.00 -7.02
N SER A 36 17.40 -8.03 -7.56
CA SER A 36 18.03 -9.29 -7.91
C SER A 36 17.70 -9.61 -9.36
N GLY A 37 18.72 -9.56 -10.22
CA GLY A 37 18.61 -9.96 -11.63
C GLY A 37 18.33 -11.46 -11.84
N GLY A 38 18.25 -12.24 -10.76
CA GLY A 38 18.07 -13.69 -10.78
C GLY A 38 16.65 -14.19 -10.45
N LEU A 39 15.66 -13.32 -10.19
CA LEU A 39 14.27 -13.78 -10.12
C LEU A 39 13.85 -14.20 -11.53
N GLY A 40 13.84 -15.51 -11.78
CA GLY A 40 13.62 -16.11 -13.09
C GLY A 40 12.30 -15.69 -13.76
N LYS A 41 12.12 -16.11 -15.03
CA LYS A 41 10.94 -15.77 -15.84
C LYS A 41 9.63 -15.97 -15.06
N ARG A 42 8.79 -14.93 -15.05
CA ARG A 42 7.45 -14.92 -14.43
C ARG A 42 6.60 -16.04 -15.01
N LYS A 43 6.06 -16.92 -14.14
CA LYS A 43 5.21 -18.07 -14.52
C LYS A 43 3.73 -17.91 -14.16
N GLY A 44 3.40 -16.79 -13.52
CA GLY A 44 2.03 -16.43 -13.17
C GLY A 44 1.12 -16.30 -14.39
N LYS A 45 -0.20 -16.37 -14.17
CA LYS A 45 -1.23 -16.26 -15.21
C LYS A 45 -2.30 -15.27 -14.79
N GLY A 46 -2.90 -14.57 -15.75
CA GLY A 46 -3.98 -13.62 -15.49
C GLY A 46 -3.51 -12.35 -14.78
N VAL A 47 -4.48 -11.51 -14.41
CA VAL A 47 -4.24 -10.22 -13.76
C VAL A 47 -4.33 -10.35 -12.25
N ALA A 48 -3.39 -9.77 -11.52
CA ALA A 48 -3.51 -9.52 -10.09
C ALA A 48 -3.62 -8.03 -9.81
N ILE A 49 -4.37 -7.67 -8.77
CA ILE A 49 -4.44 -6.31 -8.25
C ILE A 49 -3.56 -6.22 -7.01
N VAL A 50 -2.76 -5.16 -6.91
CA VAL A 50 -2.05 -4.79 -5.67
C VAL A 50 -2.72 -3.54 -5.11
N TRP A 51 -3.46 -3.70 -4.02
CA TRP A 51 -4.14 -2.61 -3.34
C TRP A 51 -3.23 -2.00 -2.28
N PHE A 52 -2.66 -0.84 -2.62
CA PHE A 52 -1.82 -0.04 -1.73
C PHE A 52 -2.65 0.73 -0.70
N ARG A 53 -2.10 0.82 0.51
CA ARG A 53 -2.68 1.50 1.67
C ARG A 53 -1.60 2.34 2.36
N ASN A 54 -1.13 1.95 3.54
CA ASN A 54 -0.03 2.61 4.26
C ASN A 54 1.36 2.04 3.86
N ASP A 55 1.41 1.16 2.88
CA ASP A 55 2.59 0.48 2.36
C ASP A 55 3.07 1.09 1.03
N LEU A 56 3.11 2.43 0.96
CA LEU A 56 3.41 3.23 -0.24
C LEU A 56 4.89 3.15 -0.67
N ARG A 57 5.37 1.94 -0.96
CA ARG A 57 6.75 1.64 -1.33
C ARG A 57 6.84 0.45 -2.28
N VAL A 58 7.92 0.42 -3.04
CA VAL A 58 8.28 -0.72 -3.90
C VAL A 58 9.27 -1.66 -3.21
N LEU A 59 10.26 -1.12 -2.49
CA LEU A 59 11.24 -1.91 -1.73
C LEU A 59 10.58 -2.68 -0.60
N ASP A 60 11.01 -3.93 -0.45
CA ASP A 60 10.56 -4.84 0.62
C ASP A 60 9.02 -4.85 0.77
N ASN A 61 8.34 -4.95 -0.37
CA ASN A 61 6.89 -5.06 -0.44
C ASN A 61 6.50 -6.48 -0.87
N GLU A 62 6.16 -7.31 0.11
CA GLU A 62 5.84 -8.72 -0.13
C GLU A 62 4.50 -8.89 -0.87
N ALA A 63 3.51 -8.01 -0.65
CA ALA A 63 2.27 -8.04 -1.42
C ALA A 63 2.53 -7.80 -2.92
N LEU A 64 3.37 -6.82 -3.25
CA LEU A 64 3.78 -6.55 -4.62
C LEU A 64 4.56 -7.73 -5.22
N LEU A 65 5.50 -8.33 -4.47
CA LEU A 65 6.25 -9.49 -4.97
C LEU A 65 5.34 -10.71 -5.19
N ARG A 66 4.45 -11.03 -4.24
CA ARG A 66 3.52 -12.17 -4.37
C ARG A 66 2.58 -11.98 -5.55
N ALA A 67 2.11 -10.76 -5.80
CA ALA A 67 1.35 -10.43 -7.00
C ALA A 67 2.19 -10.66 -8.27
N TRP A 68 3.44 -10.22 -8.28
CA TRP A 68 4.34 -10.41 -9.42
C TRP A 68 4.64 -11.88 -9.72
N VAL A 69 4.91 -12.70 -8.70
CA VAL A 69 5.19 -14.13 -8.90
C VAL A 69 3.96 -14.87 -9.44
N SER A 70 2.76 -14.48 -9.02
CA SER A 70 1.51 -15.22 -9.29
C SER A 70 0.78 -14.82 -10.57
N SER A 71 1.06 -13.64 -11.15
CA SER A 71 0.30 -13.07 -12.26
C SER A 71 1.13 -12.84 -13.52
N GLU A 72 0.44 -12.61 -14.65
CA GLU A 72 1.03 -12.15 -15.90
C GLU A 72 0.86 -10.63 -16.12
N ALA A 73 0.07 -9.97 -15.28
CA ALA A 73 -0.07 -8.53 -15.32
C ALA A 73 -0.48 -8.05 -13.93
N ILE A 74 0.09 -6.93 -13.50
CA ILE A 74 -0.17 -6.36 -12.19
C ILE A 74 -0.88 -5.03 -12.39
N LEU A 75 -1.97 -4.83 -11.67
CA LEU A 75 -2.64 -3.54 -11.56
C LEU A 75 -2.43 -2.98 -10.15
N PRO A 76 -1.45 -2.10 -9.93
CA PRO A 76 -1.33 -1.31 -8.71
C PRO A 76 -2.50 -0.34 -8.57
N VAL A 77 -3.15 -0.32 -7.41
CA VAL A 77 -4.32 0.51 -7.14
C VAL A 77 -4.16 1.21 -5.80
N TYR A 78 -4.45 2.50 -5.75
CA TYR A 78 -4.66 3.25 -4.52
C TYR A 78 -6.07 3.87 -4.51
N CYS A 79 -6.81 3.65 -3.43
CA CYS A 79 -8.14 4.22 -3.25
C CYS A 79 -8.05 5.41 -2.29
N VAL A 80 -8.37 6.61 -2.78
CA VAL A 80 -8.55 7.81 -1.97
C VAL A 80 -9.88 7.67 -1.22
N ASP A 81 -9.81 7.03 -0.05
CA ASP A 81 -10.99 6.71 0.76
C ASP A 81 -11.53 7.97 1.44
N PRO A 82 -12.79 8.38 1.17
CA PRO A 82 -13.36 9.59 1.76
C PRO A 82 -13.42 9.54 3.30
N ARG A 83 -13.41 8.36 3.91
CA ARG A 83 -13.40 8.21 5.38
C ARG A 83 -12.12 8.74 6.03
N LEU A 84 -11.00 8.75 5.30
CA LEU A 84 -9.72 9.29 5.80
C LEU A 84 -9.77 10.81 5.98
N PHE A 85 -10.71 11.49 5.32
CA PHE A 85 -10.90 12.93 5.37
C PHE A 85 -12.22 13.32 6.06
N GLY A 86 -12.83 12.38 6.78
CA GLY A 86 -13.95 12.64 7.69
C GLY A 86 -13.47 13.23 9.02
N THR A 87 -14.10 12.79 10.13
CA THR A 87 -13.78 13.27 11.48
C THR A 87 -13.30 12.16 12.41
N THR A 88 -12.58 12.55 13.46
CA THR A 88 -12.17 11.69 14.57
C THR A 88 -13.38 11.20 15.36
N HIS A 89 -13.26 10.00 15.95
CA HIS A 89 -14.41 9.26 16.48
C HIS A 89 -15.18 9.98 17.61
N TYR A 90 -14.47 10.57 18.58
CA TYR A 90 -15.10 11.16 19.76
C TYR A 90 -15.31 12.68 19.66
N PHE A 91 -14.35 13.39 19.07
CA PHE A 91 -14.26 14.85 19.21
C PHE A 91 -14.54 15.62 17.91
N GLY A 92 -14.86 14.93 16.81
CA GLY A 92 -15.25 15.59 15.58
C GLY A 92 -14.13 16.37 14.87
N LEU A 93 -12.87 16.27 15.33
CA LEU A 93 -11.71 16.89 14.69
C LEU A 93 -11.46 16.29 13.29
N PRO A 94 -10.80 17.01 12.35
CA PRO A 94 -10.43 16.44 11.07
C PRO A 94 -9.64 15.12 11.23
N LYS A 95 -10.08 14.07 10.54
CA LYS A 95 -9.45 12.74 10.61
C LYS A 95 -8.02 12.74 10.05
N THR A 96 -7.80 13.52 9.00
CA THR A 96 -6.48 13.81 8.43
C THR A 96 -6.34 15.31 8.26
N GLY A 97 -5.37 15.92 8.95
CA GLY A 97 -5.04 17.34 8.79
C GLY A 97 -4.29 17.64 7.48
N ALA A 98 -4.22 18.92 7.10
CA ALA A 98 -3.64 19.37 5.84
C ALA A 98 -2.19 18.92 5.64
N LEU A 99 -1.34 19.02 6.67
CA LEU A 99 0.07 18.61 6.61
C LEU A 99 0.22 17.11 6.27
N ARG A 100 -0.57 16.25 6.93
CA ARG A 100 -0.53 14.80 6.66
C ARG A 100 -1.13 14.47 5.30
N ALA A 101 -2.18 15.18 4.87
CA ALA A 101 -2.75 15.00 3.54
C ALA A 101 -1.73 15.35 2.45
N GLN A 102 -1.03 16.47 2.59
CA GLN A 102 0.05 16.88 1.69
C GLN A 102 1.17 15.83 1.64
N PHE A 103 1.59 15.30 2.79
CA PHE A 103 2.59 14.24 2.83
C PHE A 103 2.13 12.95 2.11
N ILE A 104 0.86 12.56 2.28
CA ILE A 104 0.31 11.40 1.55
C ILE A 104 0.32 11.65 0.03
N ILE A 105 -0.05 12.86 -0.42
CA ILE A 105 -0.02 13.25 -1.83
C ILE A 105 1.41 13.14 -2.40
N GLU A 106 2.42 13.59 -1.63
CA GLU A 106 3.82 13.46 -1.99
C GLU A 106 4.27 11.99 -2.07
N CYS A 107 3.86 11.15 -1.11
CA CYS A 107 4.11 9.71 -1.15
C CYS A 107 3.47 9.03 -2.37
N LEU A 108 2.25 9.42 -2.76
CA LEU A 108 1.57 8.86 -3.93
C LEU A 108 2.27 9.24 -5.24
N ASN A 109 2.71 10.49 -5.36
CA ASN A 109 3.51 10.94 -6.50
C ASN A 109 4.84 10.19 -6.61
N ASP A 110 5.55 10.01 -5.49
CA ASP A 110 6.80 9.24 -5.47
C ASP A 110 6.58 7.75 -5.79
N LEU A 111 5.56 7.12 -5.20
CA LEU A 111 5.20 5.74 -5.50
C LEU A 111 4.88 5.55 -6.98
N LYS A 112 4.04 6.43 -7.57
CA LYS A 112 3.68 6.40 -8.99
C LYS A 112 4.95 6.48 -9.85
N ARG A 113 5.84 7.44 -9.59
CA ARG A 113 7.12 7.59 -10.30
C ARG A 113 7.99 6.32 -10.18
N ASN A 114 8.10 5.75 -8.99
CA ASN A 114 8.92 4.55 -8.75
C ASN A 114 8.35 3.27 -9.38
N LEU A 115 7.02 3.17 -9.53
CA LEU A 115 6.33 2.10 -10.27
C LEU A 115 6.54 2.25 -11.78
N VAL A 116 6.43 3.48 -12.31
CA VAL A 116 6.67 3.79 -13.73
C VAL A 116 8.09 3.42 -14.16
N LYS A 117 9.10 3.76 -13.35
CA LYS A 117 10.49 3.35 -13.59
C LYS A 117 10.68 1.83 -13.69
N ARG A 118 9.72 1.03 -13.20
CA ARG A 118 9.77 -0.45 -13.17
C ARG A 118 8.75 -1.11 -14.12
N GLY A 119 8.20 -0.34 -15.05
CA GLY A 119 7.29 -0.85 -16.07
C GLY A 119 5.86 -1.11 -15.58
N LEU A 120 5.43 -0.43 -14.51
CA LEU A 120 4.05 -0.38 -14.04
C LEU A 120 3.55 1.07 -14.06
N ASP A 121 2.37 1.32 -13.49
CA ASP A 121 1.88 2.64 -13.10
C ASP A 121 0.95 2.44 -11.89
N LEU A 122 0.49 3.52 -11.25
CA LEU A 122 -0.44 3.51 -10.12
C LEU A 122 -1.82 4.02 -10.55
N LEU A 123 -2.83 3.15 -10.48
CA LEU A 123 -4.23 3.53 -10.69
C LEU A 123 -4.77 4.18 -9.42
N ILE A 124 -5.17 5.45 -9.53
CA ILE A 124 -5.73 6.22 -8.42
C ILE A 124 -7.23 6.35 -8.62
N GLN A 125 -8.00 5.94 -7.62
CA GLN A 125 -9.46 5.97 -7.66
C GLN A 125 -10.01 6.64 -6.41
N HIS A 126 -11.01 7.50 -6.57
CA HIS A 126 -11.62 8.23 -5.46
C HIS A 126 -12.88 7.51 -5.01
N GLY A 127 -12.93 7.09 -3.75
CA GLY A 127 -14.05 6.34 -3.21
C GLY A 127 -13.63 5.20 -2.28
N LYS A 128 -14.61 4.39 -1.88
CA LYS A 128 -14.41 3.32 -0.91
C LYS A 128 -13.77 2.09 -1.56
N PRO A 129 -12.72 1.49 -0.95
CA PRO A 129 -12.11 0.27 -1.46
C PRO A 129 -13.09 -0.88 -1.67
N GLU A 130 -14.08 -1.05 -0.79
CA GLU A 130 -15.10 -2.10 -0.90
C GLU A 130 -16.05 -1.96 -2.10
N GLU A 131 -16.06 -0.80 -2.78
CA GLU A 131 -16.82 -0.54 -3.99
C GLU A 131 -15.90 -0.58 -5.22
N ILE A 132 -14.75 0.08 -5.13
CA ILE A 132 -13.77 0.20 -6.22
C ILE A 132 -13.12 -1.15 -6.55
N ILE A 133 -12.57 -1.84 -5.54
CA ILE A 133 -11.78 -3.06 -5.75
C ILE A 133 -12.62 -4.15 -6.43
N PRO A 134 -13.87 -4.47 -6.01
CA PRO A 134 -14.70 -5.42 -6.73
C PRO A 134 -15.02 -5.00 -8.18
N SER A 135 -15.20 -3.71 -8.44
CA SER A 135 -15.43 -3.18 -9.79
C SER A 135 -14.21 -3.43 -10.69
N LEU A 136 -13.01 -3.14 -10.19
CA LEU A 136 -11.75 -3.38 -10.90
C LEU A 136 -11.50 -4.88 -11.13
N VAL A 137 -11.78 -5.72 -10.13
CA VAL A 137 -11.70 -7.18 -10.28
C VAL A 137 -12.57 -7.67 -11.44
N LYS A 138 -13.80 -7.16 -11.56
CA LYS A 138 -14.70 -7.51 -12.66
C LYS A 138 -14.18 -7.00 -14.01
N ALA A 139 -13.71 -5.75 -14.06
CA ALA A 139 -13.24 -5.11 -15.29
C ALA A 139 -12.00 -5.82 -15.87
N TYR A 140 -11.02 -6.12 -15.02
CA TYR A 140 -9.74 -6.72 -15.43
C TYR A 140 -9.69 -8.24 -15.26
N LYS A 141 -10.80 -8.87 -14.85
CA LYS A 141 -10.89 -10.31 -14.56
C LYS A 141 -9.77 -10.77 -13.62
N ALA A 142 -9.48 -9.95 -12.61
CA ALA A 142 -8.35 -10.19 -11.73
C ALA A 142 -8.60 -11.42 -10.85
N HIS A 143 -7.65 -12.35 -10.81
CA HIS A 143 -7.80 -13.60 -10.05
C HIS A 143 -7.59 -13.39 -8.55
N THR A 144 -6.79 -12.39 -8.16
CA THR A 144 -6.44 -12.15 -6.76
C THR A 144 -6.17 -10.67 -6.53
N VAL A 145 -6.60 -10.19 -5.37
CA VAL A 145 -6.24 -8.87 -4.83
C VAL A 145 -5.26 -9.09 -3.70
N TYR A 146 -4.05 -8.53 -3.80
CA TYR A 146 -3.04 -8.53 -2.75
C TYR A 146 -3.04 -7.20 -2.02
N ALA A 147 -2.98 -7.21 -0.69
CA ALA A 147 -2.80 -6.02 0.13
C ALA A 147 -2.06 -6.36 1.42
N HIS A 148 -1.45 -5.38 2.08
CA HIS A 148 -0.95 -5.60 3.44
C HIS A 148 -2.09 -5.73 4.46
N LYS A 149 -1.90 -6.64 5.41
CA LYS A 149 -2.79 -6.87 6.56
C LYS A 149 -2.65 -5.71 7.55
N GLU A 150 -3.76 -5.13 7.95
CA GLU A 150 -3.83 -4.15 9.04
C GLU A 150 -4.42 -4.76 10.31
N THR A 151 -4.26 -4.07 11.45
CA THR A 151 -4.65 -4.60 12.77
C THR A 151 -5.80 -3.84 13.43
N CYS A 152 -6.00 -2.57 13.10
CA CYS A 152 -6.97 -1.70 13.75
C CYS A 152 -8.40 -1.85 13.21
N SER A 153 -9.38 -1.45 14.03
CA SER A 153 -10.82 -1.72 13.80
C SER A 153 -11.35 -1.17 12.47
N GLU A 154 -11.02 0.07 12.12
CA GLU A 154 -11.50 0.71 10.89
C GLU A 154 -10.97 -0.04 9.66
N GLU A 155 -9.67 -0.32 9.67
CA GLU A 155 -8.95 -1.01 8.61
C GLU A 155 -9.46 -2.45 8.40
N VAL A 156 -9.60 -3.22 9.48
CA VAL A 156 -10.11 -4.60 9.44
C VAL A 156 -11.58 -4.62 8.99
N LYS A 157 -12.36 -3.59 9.33
CA LYS A 157 -13.74 -3.46 8.82
C LYS A 157 -13.76 -3.28 7.30
N VAL A 158 -12.86 -2.49 6.74
CA VAL A 158 -12.72 -2.34 5.27
C VAL A 158 -12.31 -3.66 4.62
N GLU A 159 -11.32 -4.36 5.17
CA GLU A 159 -10.89 -5.68 4.67
C GLU A 159 -12.06 -6.69 4.62
N LYS A 160 -12.88 -6.73 5.67
CA LYS A 160 -14.09 -7.57 5.73
C LYS A 160 -15.13 -7.17 4.69
N LEU A 161 -15.32 -5.88 4.43
CA LEU A 161 -16.25 -5.37 3.43
C LEU A 161 -15.78 -5.71 2.01
N VAL A 162 -14.50 -5.49 1.71
CA VAL A 162 -13.88 -5.87 0.42
C VAL A 162 -14.03 -7.37 0.20
N THR A 163 -13.64 -8.20 1.18
CA THR A 163 -13.74 -9.67 1.09
C THR A 163 -15.18 -10.11 0.81
N ARG A 164 -16.15 -9.57 1.56
CA ARG A 164 -17.58 -9.89 1.37
C ARG A 164 -18.06 -9.52 -0.03
N ASN A 165 -17.64 -8.37 -0.55
CA ASN A 165 -18.09 -7.91 -1.87
C ASN A 165 -17.41 -8.70 -3.00
N LEU A 166 -16.15 -9.12 -2.83
CA LEU A 166 -15.47 -10.02 -3.76
C LEU A 166 -16.14 -11.40 -3.83
N GLN A 167 -16.55 -11.96 -2.69
CA GLN A 167 -17.26 -13.26 -2.64
C GLN A 167 -18.61 -13.25 -3.38
N LYS A 168 -19.25 -12.08 -3.49
CA LYS A 168 -20.51 -11.91 -4.23
C LYS A 168 -20.30 -11.82 -5.74
N LEU A 169 -19.06 -11.63 -6.21
CA LEU A 169 -18.79 -11.56 -7.64
C LEU A 169 -18.85 -12.95 -8.26
N VAL A 170 -19.82 -13.14 -9.16
CA VAL A 170 -19.80 -14.26 -10.10
C VAL A 170 -19.08 -13.78 -11.36
N LEU A 171 -17.84 -14.21 -11.54
CA LEU A 171 -17.11 -13.92 -12.77
C LEU A 171 -17.62 -14.85 -13.89
N PRO A 172 -17.96 -14.31 -15.08
CA PRO A 172 -18.32 -15.14 -16.22
C PRO A 172 -17.13 -16.02 -16.58
N SER A 173 -17.28 -17.34 -16.47
CA SER A 173 -16.27 -18.28 -16.98
C SER A 173 -16.13 -18.06 -18.48
N SER A 174 -14.92 -17.81 -18.97
CA SER A 174 -14.62 -17.85 -20.40
C SER A 174 -15.04 -19.23 -20.94
N GLY A 175 -16.00 -19.24 -21.85
CA GLY A 175 -16.65 -20.45 -22.34
C GLY A 175 -15.68 -21.39 -23.05
N GLY A 176 -15.40 -22.52 -22.42
CA GLY A 176 -14.91 -23.74 -23.07
C GLY A 176 -16.00 -24.80 -22.98
N LEU A 177 -16.36 -25.41 -24.12
CA LEU A 177 -17.24 -26.57 -24.19
C LEU A 177 -16.55 -27.79 -23.55
N GLY A 178 -16.64 -27.93 -22.23
CA GLY A 178 -16.10 -29.08 -21.49
C GLY A 178 -17.00 -29.44 -20.31
N LYS A 179 -17.47 -30.69 -20.28
CA LYS A 179 -18.32 -31.27 -19.23
C LYS A 179 -17.49 -31.67 -18.01
N GLU A 180 -16.95 -30.71 -17.28
CA GLU A 180 -16.30 -30.92 -15.98
C GLU A 180 -16.99 -30.03 -14.93
N PRO A 181 -17.14 -30.49 -13.67
CA PRO A 181 -17.78 -29.71 -12.61
C PRO A 181 -16.98 -28.42 -12.38
N ARG A 182 -17.58 -27.30 -12.74
CA ARG A 182 -16.98 -25.96 -12.77
C ARG A 182 -16.58 -25.52 -11.36
N SER A 183 -15.28 -25.51 -11.07
CA SER A 183 -14.76 -24.75 -9.93
C SER A 183 -15.08 -23.27 -10.17
N ILE A 184 -15.98 -22.70 -9.36
CA ILE A 184 -16.27 -21.27 -9.40
C ILE A 184 -14.95 -20.56 -9.07
N ASN A 185 -14.35 -19.89 -10.06
CA ASN A 185 -13.09 -19.18 -9.88
C ASN A 185 -13.41 -17.86 -9.15
N THR A 186 -13.59 -17.94 -7.84
CA THR A 186 -13.85 -16.77 -6.98
C THR A 186 -12.56 -16.00 -6.75
N THR A 187 -12.57 -14.71 -7.08
CA THR A 187 -11.46 -13.83 -6.73
C THR A 187 -11.34 -13.74 -5.21
N LYS A 188 -10.12 -13.88 -4.71
CA LYS A 188 -9.81 -13.80 -3.27
C LYS A 188 -9.01 -12.54 -2.93
N LEU A 189 -9.21 -12.04 -1.71
CA LEU A 189 -8.35 -11.04 -1.07
C LEU A 189 -7.28 -11.77 -0.27
N GLU A 190 -6.02 -11.59 -0.66
CA GLU A 190 -4.84 -12.12 0.02
C GLU A 190 -4.18 -11.01 0.84
N LEU A 191 -4.28 -11.13 2.16
CA LEU A 191 -3.71 -10.17 3.09
C LEU A 191 -2.33 -10.66 3.56
N VAL A 192 -1.30 -9.87 3.29
CA VAL A 192 0.10 -10.20 3.58
C VAL A 192 0.57 -9.42 4.80
N TRP A 193 1.17 -10.10 5.78
CA TRP A 193 1.79 -9.43 6.91
C TRP A 193 3.10 -8.76 6.48
N GLY A 194 3.33 -7.48 6.83
CA GLY A 194 4.51 -6.77 6.31
C GLY A 194 4.92 -5.44 6.96
N SER A 195 4.36 -5.09 8.12
CA SER A 195 4.61 -3.78 8.77
C SER A 195 5.66 -3.83 9.87
N THR A 196 6.01 -5.02 10.39
CA THR A 196 6.84 -5.19 11.59
C THR A 196 8.22 -5.75 11.27
N MET A 197 9.22 -5.36 12.06
CA MET A 197 10.61 -5.85 11.92
C MET A 197 10.74 -7.35 12.25
N TYR A 198 10.06 -7.81 13.31
CA TYR A 198 9.87 -9.24 13.56
C TYR A 198 8.55 -9.67 12.90
N HIS A 199 8.60 -10.68 12.05
CA HIS A 199 7.39 -11.20 11.41
C HIS A 199 6.50 -11.89 12.45
N ILE A 200 5.17 -11.77 12.32
CA ILE A 200 4.21 -12.32 13.29
C ILE A 200 4.39 -13.83 13.49
N ASP A 201 4.58 -14.58 12.39
CA ASP A 201 4.83 -16.03 12.43
C ASP A 201 6.18 -16.43 13.06
N ASP A 202 7.11 -15.49 13.25
CA ASP A 202 8.43 -15.76 13.82
C ASP A 202 8.51 -15.38 15.31
N LEU A 203 7.40 -14.93 15.90
CA LEU A 203 7.33 -14.61 17.33
C LEU A 203 7.36 -15.89 18.18
N PRO A 204 7.96 -15.85 19.38
CA PRO A 204 8.06 -17.04 20.24
C PRO A 204 6.81 -17.25 21.10
N PHE A 205 5.71 -16.58 20.75
CA PHE A 205 4.41 -16.59 21.41
C PHE A 205 3.36 -16.12 20.41
N ASP A 206 2.10 -16.49 20.64
CA ASP A 206 0.96 -15.98 19.88
C ASP A 206 0.58 -14.58 20.37
N CYS A 207 -0.12 -13.82 19.53
CA CYS A 207 -0.57 -12.46 19.87
C CYS A 207 -1.48 -12.41 21.11
N GLU A 208 -2.20 -13.48 21.43
CA GLU A 208 -3.02 -13.59 22.64
C GLU A 208 -2.18 -13.74 23.92
N SER A 209 -0.92 -14.15 23.76
CA SER A 209 0.06 -14.36 24.83
C SER A 209 1.20 -13.35 24.78
N LEU A 210 0.98 -12.21 24.13
CA LEU A 210 1.95 -11.12 24.06
C LEU A 210 2.25 -10.60 25.48
N PRO A 211 3.52 -10.46 25.89
CA PRO A 211 3.83 -9.94 27.22
C PRO A 211 3.35 -8.50 27.41
N ASP A 212 2.62 -8.24 28.50
CA ASP A 212 2.16 -6.88 28.86
C ASP A 212 3.31 -5.92 29.19
N VAL A 213 4.50 -6.46 29.48
CA VAL A 213 5.71 -5.67 29.76
C VAL A 213 6.62 -5.69 28.53
N TYR A 214 6.82 -4.53 27.91
CA TYR A 214 7.67 -4.36 26.72
C TYR A 214 9.06 -5.01 26.86
N THR A 215 9.72 -4.87 28.02
CA THR A 215 11.05 -5.47 28.23
C THR A 215 11.04 -6.99 28.14
N GLN A 216 9.96 -7.66 28.53
CA GLN A 216 9.80 -9.11 28.40
C GLN A 216 9.59 -9.51 26.94
N PHE A 217 8.76 -8.76 26.21
CA PHE A 217 8.61 -8.89 24.76
C PHE A 217 9.98 -8.78 24.06
N ARG A 218 10.71 -7.67 24.29
CA ARG A 218 11.99 -7.37 23.65
C ARG A 218 13.03 -8.47 23.89
N LYS A 219 13.24 -8.87 25.16
CA LYS A 219 14.19 -9.94 25.51
C LYS A 219 13.84 -11.26 24.83
N SER A 220 12.54 -11.57 24.70
CA SER A 220 12.08 -12.81 24.08
C SER A 220 12.35 -12.83 22.59
N VAL A 221 12.00 -11.76 21.86
CA VAL A 221 12.20 -11.71 20.40
C VAL A 221 13.67 -11.59 20.01
N GLU A 222 14.49 -10.85 20.77
CA GLU A 222 15.94 -10.77 20.53
C GLU A 222 16.64 -12.13 20.70
N TYR A 223 16.17 -12.95 21.66
CA TYR A 223 16.78 -14.24 21.95
C TYR A 223 16.23 -15.37 21.06
N LYS A 224 14.93 -15.37 20.74
CA LYS A 224 14.24 -16.51 20.13
C LYS A 224 13.78 -16.29 18.69
N SER A 225 13.72 -15.05 18.21
CA SER A 225 13.23 -14.72 16.87
C SER A 225 14.37 -14.26 15.97
N LYS A 226 14.14 -14.29 14.67
CA LYS A 226 15.07 -13.77 13.67
C LYS A 226 14.38 -12.69 12.84
N ILE A 227 15.12 -11.63 12.53
CA ILE A 227 14.68 -10.62 11.57
C ILE A 227 14.87 -11.21 10.17
N ARG A 228 13.82 -11.19 9.36
CA ARG A 228 13.86 -11.66 7.97
C ARG A 228 14.69 -10.68 7.13
N ASN A 229 15.38 -11.21 6.12
CA ASN A 229 16.04 -10.36 5.13
C ASN A 229 14.99 -9.62 4.30
N CYS A 230 15.31 -8.40 3.87
CA CYS A 230 14.46 -7.66 2.94
C CYS A 230 14.22 -8.48 1.66
N THR A 231 12.98 -8.46 1.21
CA THR A 231 12.54 -9.12 0.00
C THR A 231 13.26 -8.54 -1.21
N ARG A 232 13.93 -9.40 -1.99
CA ARG A 232 14.63 -9.00 -3.22
C ARG A 232 13.62 -8.72 -4.34
N LEU A 233 13.82 -7.63 -5.07
CA LEU A 233 12.92 -7.22 -6.14
C LEU A 233 13.39 -7.72 -7.51
N PRO A 234 12.49 -8.04 -8.44
CA PRO A 234 12.84 -8.12 -9.85
C PRO A 234 13.23 -6.73 -10.38
N THR A 235 14.03 -6.68 -11.44
CA THR A 235 14.40 -5.43 -12.12
C THR A 235 13.23 -4.76 -12.85
N SER A 236 12.18 -5.53 -13.20
CA SER A 236 10.95 -5.02 -13.79
C SER A 236 9.74 -5.79 -13.29
N PHE A 237 8.67 -5.07 -13.00
CA PHE A 237 7.39 -5.64 -12.55
C PHE A 237 6.36 -5.78 -13.68
N GLY A 238 6.56 -5.09 -14.80
CA GLY A 238 5.61 -4.98 -15.89
C GLY A 238 5.29 -6.28 -16.64
N PRO A 239 4.28 -6.24 -17.53
CA PRO A 239 3.44 -5.09 -17.84
C PRO A 239 2.21 -4.96 -16.92
N PRO A 240 1.58 -3.79 -16.82
CA PRO A 240 0.21 -3.66 -16.33
C PRO A 240 -0.81 -4.10 -17.40
N PRO A 241 -2.08 -4.34 -17.05
CA PRO A 241 -3.15 -4.47 -18.05
C PRO A 241 -3.37 -3.14 -18.79
N GLU A 242 -4.12 -3.18 -19.90
CA GLU A 242 -4.51 -1.96 -20.62
C GLU A 242 -5.48 -1.12 -19.79
N VAL A 243 -5.00 0.01 -19.28
CA VAL A 243 -5.78 0.97 -18.49
C VAL A 243 -5.95 2.24 -19.32
N GLY A 244 -7.21 2.64 -19.56
CA GLY A 244 -7.51 3.85 -20.34
C GLY A 244 -7.20 5.15 -19.59
N ASP A 245 -7.56 5.21 -18.31
CA ASP A 245 -7.28 6.35 -17.42
C ASP A 245 -6.72 5.83 -16.10
N TRP A 246 -5.51 6.28 -15.77
CA TRP A 246 -4.81 5.94 -14.54
C TRP A 246 -5.26 6.78 -13.33
N GLY A 247 -6.11 7.78 -13.56
CA GLY A 247 -6.53 8.74 -12.55
C GLY A 247 -5.41 9.71 -12.17
N HIS A 248 -5.77 10.77 -11.45
CA HIS A 248 -4.83 11.76 -10.94
C HIS A 248 -4.63 11.63 -9.44
N VAL A 249 -3.45 12.06 -8.96
CA VAL A 249 -3.22 12.19 -7.51
C VAL A 249 -4.05 13.37 -7.00
N PRO A 250 -4.83 13.22 -5.92
CA PRO A 250 -5.67 14.29 -5.40
C PRO A 250 -4.86 15.53 -5.01
N GLN A 251 -5.46 16.70 -5.15
CA GLN A 251 -4.98 17.93 -4.52
C GLN A 251 -5.59 18.09 -3.11
N VAL A 252 -4.90 18.82 -2.22
CA VAL A 252 -5.38 19.07 -0.84
C VAL A 252 -6.79 19.68 -0.84
N THR A 253 -7.09 20.55 -1.80
CA THR A 253 -8.40 21.19 -1.96
C THR A 253 -9.51 20.22 -2.37
N GLU A 254 -9.20 19.21 -3.18
CA GLU A 254 -10.14 18.15 -3.58
C GLU A 254 -10.50 17.23 -2.41
N LEU A 255 -9.67 17.22 -1.35
CA LEU A 255 -9.89 16.48 -0.11
C LEU A 255 -10.67 17.29 0.92
N GLY A 256 -11.15 18.50 0.56
CA GLY A 256 -11.90 19.38 1.47
C GLY A 256 -11.02 20.07 2.52
N LEU A 257 -9.71 20.11 2.32
CA LEU A 257 -8.75 20.71 3.24
C LEU A 257 -8.20 22.03 2.68
N GLN A 258 -7.90 22.96 3.58
CA GLN A 258 -7.17 24.18 3.21
C GLN A 258 -5.67 23.88 3.17
N GLN A 259 -4.96 24.48 2.21
CA GLN A 259 -3.52 24.31 2.10
C GLN A 259 -2.83 25.08 3.23
N GLU A 260 -2.37 24.37 4.25
CA GLU A 260 -1.52 24.93 5.29
C GLU A 260 -0.08 24.93 4.79
N LYS A 261 0.52 26.13 4.65
CA LYS A 261 1.98 26.24 4.54
C LYS A 261 2.55 25.88 5.92
N ALA A 262 3.65 25.11 5.96
CA ALA A 262 4.37 24.86 7.20
C ALA A 262 4.80 26.19 7.84
N GLY A 263 4.00 26.68 8.78
CA GLY A 263 4.11 27.97 9.43
C GLY A 263 2.99 28.05 10.46
N PHE A 264 3.30 27.64 11.69
CA PHE A 264 2.42 27.74 12.85
C PHE A 264 2.21 29.20 13.26
#